data_AF-A0A1C4M960-F1
#
_entry.id   AF-A0A1C4M960-F1
#
_cell.length_a   1.000
_cell.length_b   1.000
_cell.length_c   1.000
_cell.angle_alpha   90.00
_cell.angle_beta   90.00
_cell.angle_gamma   90.00
#
_symmetry.space_group_name_H-M   'P 1'
#
loop_
_entity.id
_entity.type
_entity.pdbx_description
1 polymer ?
#
loop_
_entity_poly.entity_id
_entity_poly.type
_entity_poly.pdbx_seq_one_letter_code
_entity_poly.pdbx_strand_id
1 'polypeptide(L)'
;MYLGGFSPAAMRRIGRRAAGWVGTVLPEPAYTALWDTARRAADEAGRDPGALRRLIRYNPAPGVGVPEIADTLLGMRELGAEGCFVDLQQSTREPKEALDLGIQVLERVQAR
;
A
#
# COMPACT_ATOMS: atom_id res chain seq x y z
N MET A 1 -7.18 7.97 -11.69
CA MET A 1 -7.98 7.67 -10.48
C MET A 1 -7.56 6.31 -9.93
N TYR A 2 -7.38 6.19 -8.62
CA TYR A 2 -7.11 4.93 -7.93
C TYR A 2 -8.37 4.45 -7.21
N LEU A 3 -8.56 3.13 -7.09
CA LEU A 3 -9.72 2.56 -6.39
C LEU A 3 -9.26 1.63 -5.26
N GLY A 4 -9.98 1.67 -4.14
CA GLY A 4 -9.80 0.74 -3.02
C GLY A 4 -10.70 -0.49 -3.11
N GLY A 5 -10.46 -1.42 -2.18
CA GLY A 5 -11.17 -2.68 -2.03
C GLY A 5 -10.22 -3.89 -2.10
N PHE A 6 -10.64 -5.01 -1.53
CA PHE A 6 -9.84 -6.25 -1.41
C PHE A 6 -10.65 -7.50 -1.79
N SER A 7 -11.80 -7.34 -2.45
CA SER A 7 -12.56 -8.46 -3.00
C SER A 7 -12.17 -8.74 -4.46
N PRO A 8 -12.33 -9.97 -4.96
CA PRO A 8 -12.08 -10.27 -6.38
C PRO A 8 -12.87 -9.36 -7.34
N ALA A 9 -14.10 -9.01 -6.99
CA ALA A 9 -14.91 -8.07 -7.79
C ALA A 9 -14.32 -6.66 -7.82
N ALA A 10 -13.80 -6.17 -6.69
CA ALA A 10 -13.12 -4.89 -6.62
C ALA A 10 -11.82 -4.90 -7.43
N MET A 11 -11.00 -5.96 -7.31
CA MET A 11 -9.75 -6.11 -8.06
C MET A 11 -10.00 -6.15 -9.57
N ARG A 12 -11.04 -6.88 -10.01
CA ARG A 12 -11.44 -6.86 -11.42
C ARG A 12 -11.87 -5.47 -11.90
N ARG A 13 -12.55 -4.68 -11.06
CA ARG A 13 -12.90 -3.28 -11.40
C ARG A 13 -11.67 -2.38 -11.49
N ILE A 14 -10.71 -2.55 -10.59
CA ILE A 14 -9.42 -1.84 -10.61
C ILE A 14 -8.71 -2.13 -11.95
N GLY A 15 -8.53 -3.40 -12.29
CA GLY A 15 -7.88 -3.81 -13.53
C GLY A 15 -8.52 -3.22 -14.78
N ARG A 16 -9.86 -3.24 -14.87
CA ARG A 16 -10.56 -2.73 -16.05
C ARG A 16 -10.60 -1.22 -16.20
N ARG A 17 -10.55 -0.45 -15.10
CA ARG A 17 -10.95 0.98 -15.13
C ARG A 17 -10.02 1.95 -14.39
N ALA A 18 -9.23 1.49 -13.43
CA ALA A 18 -8.43 2.37 -12.59
C ALA A 18 -7.01 2.55 -13.14
N ALA A 19 -6.33 3.60 -12.68
CA ALA A 19 -4.88 3.73 -12.82
C ALA A 19 -4.12 2.80 -11.86
N GLY A 20 -4.80 2.29 -10.85
CA GLY A 20 -4.16 1.47 -9.83
C GLY A 20 -5.04 1.18 -8.63
N TRP A 21 -4.44 0.46 -7.68
CA TRP A 21 -5.04 0.02 -6.44
C TRP A 21 -4.60 0.91 -5.28
N VAL A 22 -5.55 1.38 -4.47
CA VAL A 22 -5.27 1.84 -3.10
C VAL A 22 -5.48 0.65 -2.16
N GLY A 23 -4.40 -0.07 -1.89
CA GLY A 23 -4.40 -1.27 -1.07
C GLY A 23 -4.10 -1.00 0.41
N THR A 24 -3.99 -2.08 1.16
CA THR A 24 -3.52 -2.09 2.56
C THR A 24 -2.38 -3.08 2.69
N VAL A 25 -1.64 -3.00 3.80
CA VAL A 25 -0.68 -4.05 4.17
C VAL A 25 -1.43 -5.36 4.39
N LEU A 26 -0.98 -6.41 3.71
CA LEU A 26 -1.50 -7.78 3.76
C LEU A 26 -0.31 -8.75 3.75
N PRO A 27 -0.49 -9.98 4.27
CA PRO A 27 0.48 -11.04 4.03
C PRO A 27 0.73 -11.21 2.53
N GLU A 28 2.01 -11.42 2.15
CA GLU A 28 2.44 -11.49 0.75
C GLU A 28 1.57 -12.40 -0.14
N PRO A 29 1.21 -13.64 0.25
CA PRO A 29 0.38 -14.48 -0.61
C PRO A 29 -0.98 -13.86 -0.96
N ALA A 30 -1.62 -13.19 0.01
CA ALA A 30 -2.90 -12.53 -0.20
C ALA A 30 -2.74 -11.26 -1.05
N TYR A 31 -1.68 -10.48 -0.80
CA TYR A 31 -1.37 -9.28 -1.57
C TYR A 31 -1.14 -9.60 -3.05
N THR A 32 -0.29 -10.60 -3.33
CA THR A 32 0.05 -11.05 -4.68
C THR A 32 -1.18 -11.59 -5.41
N ALA A 33 -1.98 -12.45 -4.77
CA ALA A 33 -3.19 -13.00 -5.39
C ALA A 33 -4.22 -11.94 -5.78
N LEU A 34 -4.42 -10.91 -4.94
CA LEU A 34 -5.30 -9.79 -5.26
C LEU A 34 -4.75 -8.97 -6.43
N TRP A 35 -3.44 -8.71 -6.44
CA TRP A 35 -2.81 -7.95 -7.51
C TRP A 35 -2.88 -8.67 -8.86
N ASP A 36 -2.64 -9.99 -8.88
CA ASP A 36 -2.77 -10.81 -10.08
C ASP A 36 -4.19 -10.79 -10.66
N THR A 37 -5.20 -10.70 -9.78
CA THR A 37 -6.60 -10.54 -10.22
C THR A 37 -6.80 -9.20 -10.95
N ALA A 38 -6.21 -8.11 -10.46
CA ALA A 38 -6.28 -6.81 -11.14
C ALA A 38 -5.50 -6.79 -12.46
N ARG A 39 -4.29 -7.35 -12.49
CA ARG A 39 -3.46 -7.42 -13.72
C ARG A 39 -4.16 -8.21 -14.82
N ARG A 40 -4.69 -9.39 -14.50
CA ARG A 40 -5.45 -10.22 -15.45
C ARG A 40 -6.68 -9.49 -15.99
N ALA A 41 -7.42 -8.80 -15.12
CA ALA A 41 -8.59 -8.04 -15.55
C ALA A 41 -8.25 -6.81 -16.39
N ALA A 42 -7.03 -6.27 -16.29
CA ALA A 42 -6.55 -5.23 -17.21
C ALA A 42 -6.26 -5.83 -18.59
N ASP A 43 -5.53 -6.95 -18.63
CA ASP A 43 -5.19 -7.67 -19.85
C ASP A 43 -6.44 -8.10 -20.63
N GLU A 44 -7.40 -8.75 -19.94
CA GLU A 44 -8.70 -9.15 -20.49
C GLU A 44 -9.52 -7.97 -21.06
N ALA A 45 -9.26 -6.75 -20.59
CA ALA A 45 -9.91 -5.53 -21.07
C ALA A 45 -9.09 -4.79 -22.14
N GLY A 46 -8.00 -5.39 -22.65
CA GLY A 46 -7.13 -4.78 -23.65
C GLY A 46 -6.29 -3.60 -23.13
N ARG A 47 -6.03 -3.55 -21.82
CA ARG A 47 -5.20 -2.53 -21.18
C ARG A 47 -3.84 -3.12 -20.81
N ASP A 48 -2.79 -2.31 -20.87
CA ASP A 48 -1.47 -2.70 -20.36
C ASP A 48 -1.52 -2.94 -18.84
N PRO A 49 -1.30 -4.18 -18.35
CA PRO A 49 -1.26 -4.47 -16.92
C PRO A 49 -0.06 -3.81 -16.20
N GLY A 50 1.03 -3.50 -16.92
CA GLY A 50 2.23 -2.85 -16.39
C GLY A 50 2.07 -1.36 -16.12
N ALA A 51 1.04 -0.74 -16.69
CA ALA A 51 0.66 0.65 -16.41
C ALA A 51 -0.07 0.82 -15.07
N LEU A 52 -0.55 -0.28 -14.45
CA LEU A 52 -1.19 -0.21 -13.15
C LEU A 52 -0.16 0.07 -12.04
N ARG A 53 -0.56 0.88 -11.06
CA ARG A 53 0.23 1.23 -9.88
C ARG A 53 -0.43 0.74 -8.58
N ARG A 54 0.36 0.52 -7.55
CA ARG A 54 -0.04 0.08 -6.21
C ARG A 54 0.38 1.14 -5.19
N LEU A 55 -0.60 1.80 -4.60
CA LEU A 55 -0.40 2.71 -3.48
C LEU A 55 -1.02 2.07 -2.24
N ILE A 56 -0.31 2.11 -1.12
CA ILE A 56 -0.72 1.45 0.12
C ILE A 56 -1.19 2.48 1.13
N ARG A 57 -2.24 2.15 1.87
CA ARG A 57 -2.52 2.77 3.16
C ARG A 57 -2.08 1.82 4.25
N TYR A 58 -1.22 2.30 5.14
CA TYR A 58 -0.80 1.55 6.30
C TYR A 58 -1.24 2.29 7.56
N ASN A 59 -1.90 1.60 8.48
CA ASN A 59 -2.30 2.14 9.78
C ASN A 59 -1.58 1.29 10.82
N PRO A 60 -0.41 1.72 11.34
CA PRO A 60 0.32 0.96 12.35
C PRO A 60 -0.52 0.79 13.62
N ALA A 61 -0.43 -0.39 14.23
CA ALA A 61 -1.06 -0.61 15.53
C ALA A 61 -0.40 0.27 16.62
N PRO A 62 -1.10 0.61 17.71
CA PRO A 62 -0.49 1.28 18.85
C PRO A 62 0.75 0.53 19.36
N GLY A 63 1.82 1.27 19.67
CA GLY A 63 3.06 0.70 20.21
C GLY A 63 4.03 0.12 19.18
N VAL A 64 3.67 0.11 17.89
CA VAL A 64 4.62 -0.27 16.82
C VAL A 64 5.64 0.86 16.63
N GLY A 65 6.93 0.52 16.72
CA GLY A 65 8.03 1.48 16.66
C GLY A 65 8.45 1.87 15.24
N VAL A 66 9.34 2.88 15.16
CA VAL A 66 9.94 3.35 13.90
C VAL A 66 10.58 2.21 13.09
N PRO A 67 11.38 1.28 13.69
CA PRO A 67 12.00 0.20 12.93
C PRO A 67 10.97 -0.71 12.26
N GLU A 68 9.95 -1.13 12.99
CA GLU A 68 8.93 -2.06 12.50
C GLU A 68 8.03 -1.43 11.44
N ILE A 69 7.68 -0.14 11.59
CA ILE A 69 6.96 0.60 10.56
C ILE A 69 7.81 0.67 9.29
N ALA A 70 9.09 1.05 9.40
CA ALA A 70 9.97 1.15 8.25
C ALA A 70 10.17 -0.21 7.55
N ASP A 71 10.41 -1.28 8.31
CA ASP A 71 10.56 -2.63 7.76
C ASP A 71 9.28 -3.10 7.04
N THR A 72 8.10 -2.75 7.56
CA THR A 72 6.82 -2.98 6.86
C THR A 72 6.75 -2.25 5.52
N LEU A 73 7.15 -0.98 5.47
CA LEU A 73 7.13 -0.18 4.24
C LEU A 73 8.13 -0.69 3.21
N LEU A 74 9.32 -1.12 3.65
CA LEU A 74 10.33 -1.71 2.80
C LEU A 74 9.86 -3.04 2.21
N GLY A 75 9.22 -3.90 3.01
CA GLY A 75 8.61 -5.14 2.52
C GLY A 75 7.52 -4.87 1.47
N MET A 76 6.67 -3.86 1.67
CA MET A 76 5.69 -3.48 0.65
C MET A 76 6.34 -2.96 -0.64
N ARG A 77 7.47 -2.25 -0.53
CA ARG A 77 8.27 -1.79 -1.68
C ARG A 77 8.87 -2.97 -2.44
N GLU A 78 9.34 -4.00 -1.76
CA GLU A 78 9.82 -5.26 -2.36
C GLU A 78 8.71 -6.02 -3.08
N LEU A 79 7.49 -6.00 -2.53
CA LEU A 79 6.29 -6.51 -3.21
C LEU A 79 5.83 -5.60 -4.38
N GLY A 80 6.51 -4.47 -4.57
CA GLY A 80 6.38 -3.55 -5.70
C GLY A 80 5.32 -2.48 -5.55
N ALA A 81 4.94 -2.12 -4.32
CA ALA A 81 4.20 -0.90 -4.07
C ALA A 81 5.06 0.34 -4.37
N GLU A 82 4.54 1.27 -5.15
CA GLU A 82 5.25 2.49 -5.55
C GLU A 82 5.11 3.64 -4.54
N GLY A 83 4.21 3.51 -3.57
CA GLY A 83 4.03 4.51 -2.53
C GLY A 83 3.15 4.04 -1.39
N CYS A 84 3.25 4.74 -0.26
CA CYS A 84 2.45 4.48 0.93
C CYS A 84 2.00 5.79 1.59
N PHE A 85 0.77 5.81 2.07
CA PHE A 85 0.26 6.77 3.04
C PHE A 85 0.21 6.08 4.41
N VAL A 86 1.01 6.58 5.35
CA VAL A 86 1.03 6.09 6.74
C VAL A 86 0.07 6.93 7.56
N ASP A 87 -0.96 6.28 8.08
CA ASP A 87 -1.95 6.89 8.96
C ASP A 87 -1.59 6.60 10.42
N LEU A 88 -1.16 7.64 11.13
CA LEU A 88 -0.71 7.57 12.52
C LEU A 88 -1.81 7.98 13.51
N GLN A 89 -3.05 8.19 13.06
CA GLN A 89 -4.15 8.66 13.89
C GLN A 89 -4.46 7.69 15.05
N GLN A 90 -4.24 6.39 14.86
CA GLN A 90 -4.44 5.37 15.91
C GLN A 90 -3.15 5.05 16.68
N SER A 91 -2.00 5.56 16.23
CA SER A 91 -0.68 5.22 16.79
C SER A 91 -0.17 6.30 17.76
N THR A 92 -0.73 7.50 17.70
CA THR A 92 -0.26 8.69 18.43
C THR A 92 -1.44 9.45 19.03
N ARG A 93 -1.17 10.29 20.03
CA ARG A 93 -2.21 11.06 20.74
C ARG A 93 -2.34 12.48 20.23
N GLU A 94 -1.23 13.06 19.77
CA GLU A 94 -1.15 14.48 19.39
C GLU A 94 -0.56 14.66 17.98
N PRO A 95 -0.98 15.68 17.22
CA PRO A 95 -0.47 15.93 15.86
C PRO A 95 1.05 16.07 15.78
N LYS A 96 1.69 16.65 16.81
CA LYS A 96 3.15 16.78 16.85
C LYS A 96 3.83 15.42 16.95
N GLU A 97 3.30 14.52 17.77
CA GLU A 97 3.81 13.17 17.93
C GLU A 97 3.71 12.40 16.60
N ALA A 98 2.58 12.52 15.89
CA ALA A 98 2.41 11.96 14.56
C ALA A 98 3.45 12.50 13.56
N LEU A 99 3.70 13.81 13.57
CA LEU A 99 4.69 14.43 12.69
C LEU A 99 6.11 13.95 13.00
N ASP A 100 6.52 13.96 14.27
CA ASP A 100 7.85 13.52 14.69
C ASP A 100 8.09 12.04 14.36
N LEU A 101 7.08 11.19 14.57
CA LEU A 101 7.13 9.77 14.22
C LEU A 101 7.22 9.57 12.70
N GLY A 102 6.42 10.31 11.93
CA GLY A 102 6.43 10.26 10.47
C GLY A 102 7.77 10.66 9.86
N ILE A 103 8.42 11.69 10.40
CA ILE A 103 9.76 12.13 9.99
C ILE A 103 10.79 11.01 10.23
N GLN A 104 10.82 10.44 11.44
CA GLN A 104 11.77 9.37 11.78
C GLN A 104 11.59 8.13 10.90
N VAL A 105 10.35 7.75 10.59
CA VAL A 105 10.05 6.65 9.66
C VAL A 105 10.53 6.98 8.25
N LEU A 106 10.25 8.19 7.76
CA LEU A 106 10.65 8.63 6.42
C LEU A 106 12.18 8.61 6.26
N GLU A 107 12.90 9.20 7.20
CA GLU A 107 14.37 9.22 7.22
C GLU A 107 14.95 7.81 7.17
N ARG A 108 14.38 6.89 7.98
CA ARG A 108 14.82 5.50 8.02
C ARG A 108 14.55 4.75 6.71
N VAL A 109 13.42 4.98 6.06
CA VAL A 109 13.09 4.37 4.76
C VAL A 109 13.97 4.93 3.64
N GLN A 110 14.32 6.21 3.68
CA GLN A 110 15.18 6.84 2.67
C GLN A 110 16.65 6.45 2.79
N ALA A 111 17.10 6.07 3.97
CA ALA A 111 18.46 5.57 4.19
C ALA A 111 18.70 4.15 3.62
N ARG A 112 17.68 3.49 3.05
CA ARG A 112 17.71 2.11 2.53
C ARG A 112 17.10 2.02 1.14
#